data_AF-A0A0X8KAG4-F1
#
_entry.id   AF-A0A0X8KAG4-F1
#
_cell.length_a   1.000
_cell.length_b   1.000
_cell.length_c   1.000
_cell.angle_alpha   90.00
_cell.angle_beta   90.00
_cell.angle_gamma   90.00
#
_symmetry.space_group_name_H-M   'P 1'
#
loop_
_entity.id
_entity.type
_entity.pdbx_description
1 polymer ?
#
loop_
_entity_poly.entity_id
_entity_poly.type
_entity_poly.pdbx_seq_one_letter_code
_entity_poly.pdbx_strand_id
1 'polypeptide(L)'
;MDEYHPCKKSDPTAREAIGNVMRLVRAQNRNKYNARKTTVCGYTFDSRREAEIYLDLLSRKQHGEVLRIGLQPSYTLLEGFRDNTGKKQRPITYTADFLVTYADGRNEVIEVKGVRTRDYLLRKKLFLYKMRDENIIFREVK
;
A
#
# COMPACT_ATOMS: atom_id res chain seq x y z
N MET A 1 -15.08 22.98 -55.19
CA MET A 1 -14.34 22.67 -53.95
C MET A 1 -15.09 23.38 -52.85
N ASP A 2 -16.04 22.69 -52.21
CA ASP A 2 -16.86 23.32 -51.17
C ASP A 2 -15.99 23.53 -49.92
N GLU A 3 -15.80 24.79 -49.58
CA GLU A 3 -14.93 25.25 -48.50
C GLU A 3 -15.57 24.83 -47.16
N TYR A 4 -14.92 23.93 -46.43
CA TYR A 4 -15.44 23.42 -45.16
C TYR A 4 -15.51 24.54 -44.12
N HIS A 5 -16.73 24.90 -43.73
CA HIS A 5 -17.00 25.87 -42.68
C HIS A 5 -17.38 25.13 -41.39
N PRO A 6 -16.47 25.01 -40.40
CA PRO A 6 -16.76 24.26 -39.19
C PRO A 6 -17.95 24.88 -38.43
N CYS A 7 -18.96 24.05 -38.17
CA CYS A 7 -20.15 24.44 -37.42
C CYS A 7 -19.76 24.84 -35.98
N LYS A 8 -19.99 26.10 -35.62
CA LYS A 8 -19.70 26.66 -34.27
C LYS A 8 -20.70 26.23 -33.19
N LYS A 9 -21.70 25.40 -33.52
CA LYS A 9 -22.73 24.97 -32.55
C LYS A 9 -22.25 23.72 -31.84
N SER A 10 -22.38 23.70 -30.51
CA SER A 10 -22.07 22.51 -29.72
C SER A 10 -22.99 21.36 -30.12
N ASP A 11 -22.43 20.31 -30.70
CA ASP A 11 -23.17 19.09 -31.00
C ASP A 11 -23.50 18.35 -29.68
N PRO A 12 -24.79 18.23 -29.31
CA PRO A 12 -25.19 17.55 -28.08
C PRO A 12 -24.77 16.07 -28.08
N THR A 13 -24.73 15.44 -29.25
CA THR A 13 -24.34 14.03 -29.44
C THR A 13 -22.87 13.82 -29.12
N ALA A 14 -22.01 14.74 -29.59
CA ALA A 14 -20.58 14.73 -29.27
C ALA A 14 -20.33 14.94 -27.77
N ARG A 15 -21.09 15.83 -27.12
CA ARG A 15 -21.00 16.06 -25.66
C ARG A 15 -21.40 14.81 -24.86
N GLU A 16 -22.48 14.14 -25.26
CA GLU A 16 -22.94 12.92 -24.60
C GLU A 16 -21.93 11.76 -24.78
N ALA A 17 -21.40 11.59 -25.99
CA ALA A 17 -20.37 10.60 -26.28
C ALA A 17 -19.10 10.83 -25.43
N ILE A 18 -18.61 12.07 -25.36
CA ILE A 18 -17.47 12.45 -24.51
C ILE A 18 -17.78 12.16 -23.04
N GLY A 19 -19.00 12.50 -22.57
CA GLY A 19 -19.44 12.23 -21.20
C GLY A 19 -19.43 10.75 -20.85
N ASN A 20 -19.91 9.90 -21.75
CA ASN A 20 -19.94 8.45 -21.58
C ASN A 20 -18.53 7.84 -21.56
N VAL A 21 -17.65 8.25 -22.48
CA VAL A 21 -16.23 7.85 -22.49
C VAL A 21 -15.55 8.26 -21.19
N MET A 22 -15.74 9.51 -20.74
CA MET A 22 -15.16 9.99 -19.47
C MET A 22 -15.69 9.22 -18.26
N ARG A 23 -16.95 8.79 -18.27
CA ARG A 23 -17.53 7.96 -17.19
C ARG A 23 -16.89 6.57 -17.16
N LEU A 24 -16.68 5.93 -18.31
CA LEU A 24 -16.00 4.65 -18.43
C LEU A 24 -14.54 4.73 -17.96
N VAL A 25 -13.80 5.75 -18.41
CA VAL A 25 -12.41 6.00 -17.99
C VAL A 25 -12.32 6.20 -16.49
N ARG A 26 -13.24 6.98 -15.89
CA ARG A 26 -13.28 7.18 -14.43
C ARG A 26 -13.61 5.91 -13.67
N ALA A 27 -14.51 5.07 -14.17
CA ALA A 27 -14.85 3.79 -13.55
C ALA A 27 -13.65 2.82 -13.61
N GLN A 28 -12.93 2.80 -14.73
CA GLN A 28 -11.73 1.97 -14.93
C GLN A 28 -10.56 2.42 -14.05
N ASN A 29 -10.41 3.73 -13.80
CA ASN A 29 -9.36 4.31 -12.97
C ASN A 29 -9.66 4.31 -11.46
N ARG A 30 -10.79 3.73 -11.01
CA ARG A 30 -11.02 3.54 -9.58
C ARG A 30 -10.12 2.43 -9.05
N ASN A 31 -9.44 2.71 -7.94
CA ASN A 31 -8.73 1.67 -7.21
C ASN A 31 -9.72 0.54 -6.86
N LYS A 32 -9.33 -0.71 -7.14
CA LYS A 32 -10.08 -1.93 -6.84
C LYS A 32 -10.62 -1.99 -5.40
N TYR A 33 -9.93 -1.34 -4.47
CA TYR A 33 -10.27 -1.31 -3.05
C TYR A 33 -10.83 0.04 -2.58
N ASN A 34 -11.11 0.98 -3.49
CA ASN A 34 -11.52 2.36 -3.19
C ASN A 34 -10.58 3.11 -2.21
N ALA A 35 -9.33 2.65 -2.09
CA ALA A 35 -8.33 3.29 -1.24
C ALA A 35 -7.97 4.67 -1.79
N ARG A 36 -7.84 5.64 -0.89
CA ARG A 36 -7.43 7.01 -1.21
C ARG A 36 -6.02 7.25 -0.70
N LYS A 37 -5.11 7.58 -1.61
CA LYS A 37 -3.76 8.03 -1.24
C LYS A 37 -3.88 9.29 -0.41
N THR A 38 -3.11 9.34 0.69
CA THR A 38 -3.21 10.42 1.67
C THR A 38 -1.81 10.85 2.05
N THR A 39 -1.53 12.16 1.96
CA THR A 39 -0.23 12.73 2.34
C THR A 39 -0.33 13.39 3.70
N VAL A 40 0.51 12.97 4.64
CA VAL A 40 0.57 13.50 6.01
C VAL A 40 2.02 13.67 6.43
N CYS A 41 2.36 14.84 6.98
CA CYS A 41 3.71 15.16 7.45
C CYS A 41 4.82 14.85 6.43
N GLY A 42 4.56 15.09 5.13
CA GLY A 42 5.51 14.84 4.04
C GLY A 42 5.56 13.40 3.51
N TYR A 43 4.85 12.45 4.12
CA TYR A 43 4.77 11.06 3.66
C TYR A 43 3.46 10.79 2.93
N THR A 44 3.53 10.07 1.81
CA THR A 44 2.34 9.64 1.06
C THR A 44 2.05 8.18 1.34
N PHE A 45 0.86 7.91 1.85
CA PHE A 45 0.35 6.58 2.15
C PHE A 45 -0.59 6.10 1.05
N ASP A 46 -0.69 4.78 0.86
CA ASP A 46 -1.54 4.18 -0.17
C ASP A 46 -3.02 4.14 0.26
N SER A 47 -3.27 4.26 1.57
CA SER A 47 -4.61 4.39 2.13
C SER A 47 -4.73 5.48 3.21
N ARG A 48 -5.94 6.00 3.38
CA ARG A 48 -6.29 6.89 4.49
C ARG A 48 -6.04 6.22 5.85
N ARG A 49 -6.29 4.91 5.94
CA ARG A 49 -6.14 4.15 7.19
C ARG A 49 -4.69 4.09 7.66
N GLU A 50 -3.75 3.87 6.73
CA GLU A 50 -2.31 3.95 7.03
C GLU A 50 -1.93 5.33 7.58
N ALA A 51 -2.42 6.41 6.96
CA ALA A 51 -2.15 7.76 7.41
C ALA A 51 -2.71 8.04 8.82
N GLU A 52 -3.90 7.51 9.15
CA GLU A 52 -4.47 7.61 10.50
C GLU A 52 -3.63 6.87 11.55
N ILE A 53 -3.15 5.66 11.22
CA ILE A 53 -2.25 4.91 12.11
C ILE A 53 -0.93 5.64 12.30
N TYR A 54 -0.38 6.24 11.24
CA TYR A 54 0.83 7.03 11.35
C TYR A 54 0.67 8.24 12.29
N LEU A 55 -0.47 8.94 12.23
CA LEU A 55 -0.78 10.05 13.15
C LEU A 55 -0.90 9.58 14.61
N ASP A 56 -1.54 8.43 14.86
CA ASP A 56 -1.61 7.83 16.20
C ASP A 56 -0.21 7.51 16.74
N LEU A 57 0.64 6.90 15.91
CA LEU A 57 2.04 6.60 16.27
C LEU A 57 2.85 7.87 16.56
N LEU A 58 2.64 8.95 15.79
CA LEU A 58 3.29 10.24 16.06
C LEU A 58 2.82 10.84 17.39
N SER A 59 1.52 10.76 17.70
CA SER A 59 0.99 11.19 19.01
C SER A 59 1.62 10.41 20.16
N ARG A 60 1.68 9.08 20.06
CA ARG A 60 2.35 8.22 21.07
C ARG A 60 3.83 8.52 21.20
N LYS A 61 4.50 8.88 20.09
CA LYS A 61 5.89 9.32 20.11
C LYS A 61 6.07 10.62 20.86
N GLN A 62 5.16 11.57 20.71
CA GLN A 62 5.16 12.82 21.47
C GLN A 62 4.99 12.59 22.98
N HIS A 63 4.21 11.57 23.38
CA HIS A 63 4.01 11.17 24.77
C HIS A 63 5.13 10.28 25.33
N GLY A 64 6.16 9.97 24.52
CA GLY A 64 7.30 9.16 24.95
C GLY A 64 7.07 7.64 24.96
N GLU A 65 5.90 7.15 24.55
CA GLU A 65 5.63 5.70 24.45
C GLU A 65 6.40 5.06 23.29
N VAL A 66 6.48 5.77 22.16
CA VAL A 66 7.16 5.32 20.94
C VAL A 66 8.47 6.08 20.80
N LEU A 67 9.58 5.36 20.63
CA LEU A 67 10.90 5.96 20.41
C LEU A 67 11.16 6.18 18.91
N ARG A 68 10.85 5.18 18.08
CA ARG A 68 11.15 5.19 16.65
C ARG A 68 10.01 4.60 15.83
N ILE A 69 9.76 5.22 14.67
CA ILE A 69 8.83 4.76 13.65
C ILE A 69 9.63 4.63 12.35
N GLY A 70 9.74 3.41 11.83
CA GLY A 70 10.25 3.12 10.49
C GLY A 70 9.09 2.87 9.54
N LEU A 71 9.17 3.46 8.35
CA LEU A 71 8.16 3.30 7.30
C LEU A 71 8.61 2.25 6.30
N GLN A 72 7.68 1.41 5.87
CA GLN A 72 7.87 0.43 4.80
C GLN A 72 9.12 -0.48 4.96
N PRO A 73 9.41 -1.02 6.16
CA PRO A 73 10.53 -1.94 6.34
C PRO A 73 10.33 -3.20 5.49
N SER A 74 11.40 -3.64 4.80
CA SER A 74 11.37 -4.82 3.95
C SER A 74 12.21 -5.95 4.55
N TYR A 75 11.65 -7.16 4.56
CA TYR A 75 12.25 -8.36 5.12
C TYR A 75 12.34 -9.45 4.06
N THR A 76 13.53 -9.99 3.84
CA THR A 76 13.71 -11.16 2.97
C THR A 76 13.27 -12.43 3.71
N LEU A 77 12.18 -13.03 3.25
CA LEU A 77 11.60 -14.26 3.82
C LEU A 77 12.31 -15.50 3.30
N LEU A 78 12.61 -15.52 2.01
CA LEU A 78 13.38 -16.55 1.34
C LEU A 78 14.38 -15.87 0.41
N GLU A 79 15.66 -16.20 0.56
CA GLU A 79 16.72 -15.67 -0.29
C GLU A 79 16.53 -16.11 -1.75
N GLY A 80 17.07 -15.32 -2.68
CA GLY A 80 17.13 -15.74 -4.08
C GLY A 80 18.07 -16.94 -4.23
N PHE A 81 17.66 -17.92 -5.02
CA PHE A 81 18.45 -19.14 -5.26
C PHE A 81 18.37 -19.57 -6.72
N ARG A 82 19.16 -20.56 -7.12
CA ARG A 82 18.99 -21.25 -8.41
C ARG A 82 18.32 -22.59 -8.16
N ASP A 83 17.30 -22.91 -8.96
CA ASP A 83 16.67 -24.21 -8.89
C ASP A 83 17.54 -25.32 -9.50
N ASN A 84 17.05 -26.55 -9.42
CA ASN A 84 17.72 -27.74 -9.97
C ASN A 84 17.87 -27.74 -11.49
N THR A 85 17.27 -26.79 -12.21
CA THR A 85 17.46 -26.56 -13.65
C THR A 85 18.40 -25.40 -13.94
N GLY A 86 18.97 -24.79 -12.89
CA GLY A 86 19.87 -23.63 -12.97
C GLY A 86 19.14 -22.28 -13.13
N LYS A 87 17.80 -22.24 -13.14
CA LYS A 87 17.05 -21.00 -13.30
C LYS A 87 17.06 -20.18 -12.01
N LYS A 88 17.21 -18.87 -12.15
CA LYS A 88 17.24 -17.93 -11.01
C LYS A 88 15.83 -17.72 -10.47
N GLN A 89 15.64 -18.06 -9.20
CA GLN A 89 14.45 -17.77 -8.41
C GLN A 89 14.67 -16.45 -7.65
N ARG A 90 13.69 -15.55 -7.72
CA ARG A 90 13.77 -14.25 -7.03
C ARG A 90 13.49 -14.42 -5.54
N PRO A 91 14.09 -13.59 -4.67
CA PRO A 91 13.78 -13.62 -3.25
C PRO A 91 12.30 -13.31 -3.02
N ILE A 92 11.74 -13.89 -1.97
CA ILE A 92 10.41 -13.54 -1.46
C ILE A 92 10.61 -12.54 -0.35
N THR A 93 10.06 -11.34 -0.50
CA THR A 93 10.11 -10.29 0.53
C THR A 93 8.73 -10.00 1.11
N TYR A 94 8.73 -9.56 2.37
CA TYR A 94 7.59 -9.01 3.07
C TYR A 94 7.89 -7.55 3.40
N THR A 95 7.06 -6.62 2.92
CA THR A 95 7.16 -5.21 3.27
C THR A 95 5.96 -4.86 4.12
N ALA A 96 6.20 -4.52 5.39
CA ALA A 96 5.16 -4.08 6.31
C ALA A 96 4.94 -2.56 6.17
N ASP A 97 3.87 -2.01 6.75
CA ASP A 97 3.66 -0.55 6.72
C ASP A 97 4.56 0.18 7.72
N PHE A 98 4.69 -0.37 8.93
CA PHE A 98 5.48 0.24 10.00
C PHE A 98 6.34 -0.77 10.77
N LEU A 99 7.50 -0.31 11.22
CA LEU A 99 8.27 -0.91 12.33
C LEU A 99 8.33 0.12 13.46
N VAL A 100 7.83 -0.23 14.63
CA VAL A 100 7.71 0.66 15.78
C VAL A 100 8.57 0.11 16.91
N THR A 101 9.43 0.95 17.48
CA THR A 101 10.19 0.65 18.70
C THR A 101 9.62 1.44 19.86
N TYR A 102 9.22 0.75 20.92
CA TYR A 102 8.61 1.33 22.12
C TYR A 102 9.64 1.58 23.23
N ALA A 103 9.29 2.46 24.17
CA ALA A 103 10.13 2.79 25.31
C ALA A 103 10.33 1.63 26.29
N ASP A 104 9.42 0.66 26.29
CA ASP A 104 9.50 -0.58 27.08
C ASP A 104 10.41 -1.66 26.46
N GLY A 105 11.06 -1.36 25.33
CA GLY A 105 11.97 -2.27 24.63
C GLY A 105 11.29 -3.22 23.63
N ARG A 106 9.97 -3.17 23.48
CA ARG A 106 9.26 -3.97 22.47
C ARG A 106 9.43 -3.38 21.07
N ASN A 107 9.49 -4.25 20.06
CA ASN A 107 9.33 -3.85 18.66
C ASN A 107 8.05 -4.45 18.09
N GLU A 108 7.27 -3.63 17.37
CA GLU A 108 6.10 -4.09 16.63
C GLU A 108 6.29 -3.85 15.13
N VAL A 109 6.04 -4.89 14.33
CA VAL A 109 5.79 -4.75 12.90
C VAL A 109 4.29 -4.65 12.70
N ILE A 110 3.83 -3.52 12.17
CA ILE A 110 2.42 -3.21 11.99
C ILE A 110 2.06 -3.28 10.50
N GLU A 111 1.04 -4.06 10.17
CA GLU A 111 0.42 -4.12 8.85
C GLU A 111 -1.01 -3.61 8.92
N VAL A 112 -1.34 -2.62 8.09
CA VAL A 112 -2.68 -2.10 7.88
C VAL A 112 -3.35 -2.87 6.73
N LYS A 113 -4.33 -3.72 7.08
CA LYS A 113 -4.98 -4.62 6.13
C LYS A 113 -6.50 -4.57 6.15
N GLY A 114 -7.06 -4.02 5.07
CA GLY A 114 -8.48 -4.18 4.74
C GLY A 114 -8.80 -5.55 4.15
N VAL A 115 -8.13 -5.93 3.06
CA VAL A 115 -8.39 -7.18 2.31
C VAL A 115 -7.21 -8.15 2.44
N ARG A 116 -7.50 -9.38 2.85
CA ARG A 116 -6.50 -10.46 2.95
C ARG A 116 -6.50 -11.29 1.67
N THR A 117 -5.48 -11.11 0.85
CA THR A 117 -5.27 -11.94 -0.35
C THR A 117 -4.57 -13.25 0.04
N ARG A 118 -4.65 -14.28 -0.82
CA ARG A 118 -3.92 -15.54 -0.61
C ARG A 118 -2.41 -15.35 -0.50
N ASP A 119 -1.86 -14.48 -1.35
CA ASP A 119 -0.44 -14.12 -1.34
C ASP A 119 -0.04 -13.44 -0.02
N TYR A 120 -0.84 -12.48 0.46
CA TYR A 120 -0.63 -11.84 1.75
C TYR A 120 -0.60 -12.87 2.89
N LEU A 121 -1.57 -13.77 2.95
CA LEU A 121 -1.65 -14.79 4.00
C LEU A 121 -0.42 -15.71 3.99
N LEU A 122 0.07 -16.09 2.81
CA LEU A 122 1.27 -16.92 2.67
C LEU A 122 2.52 -16.17 3.16
N ARG A 123 2.75 -14.94 2.69
CA ARG A 123 3.92 -14.16 3.11
C ARG A 123 3.87 -13.80 4.58
N LYS A 124 2.69 -13.47 5.13
CA LYS A 124 2.49 -13.28 6.57
C LYS A 124 2.88 -14.54 7.35
N LYS A 125 2.43 -15.72 6.92
CA LYS A 125 2.79 -16.99 7.58
C LYS A 125 4.31 -17.22 7.57
N LEU A 126 4.98 -16.97 6.45
CA LEU A 126 6.43 -17.07 6.33
C LEU A 126 7.15 -16.04 7.22
N PHE A 127 6.66 -14.80 7.26
CA PHE A 127 7.18 -13.75 8.14
C PHE A 127 7.09 -14.15 9.62
N LEU A 128 5.91 -14.58 10.07
CA LEU A 128 5.69 -15.03 11.45
C LEU A 128 6.63 -16.18 11.81
N TYR A 129 6.83 -17.15 10.91
CA TYR A 129 7.76 -18.24 11.14
C TYR A 129 9.21 -17.76 11.20
N LYS A 130 9.62 -16.85 10.31
CA LYS A 130 11.00 -16.33 10.26
C LYS A 130 11.34 -15.51 11.51
N MET A 131 10.40 -14.71 12.01
CA MET A 131 10.61 -13.79 13.14
C MET A 131 10.24 -14.39 14.51
N ARG A 132 9.87 -15.67 14.58
CA ARG A 132 9.33 -16.30 15.81
C ARG A 132 10.28 -16.27 17.01
N ASP A 133 11.59 -16.23 16.76
CA ASP A 133 12.64 -16.22 17.78
C ASP A 133 13.26 -14.81 17.94
N GLU A 134 12.73 -13.81 17.25
CA GLU A 134 13.18 -12.41 17.29
C GLU A 134 12.36 -11.59 18.28
N ASN A 135 12.91 -10.49 18.79
CA ASN A 135 12.17 -9.52 19.61
C ASN A 135 11.28 -8.60 18.74
N ILE A 136 10.37 -9.19 17.98
CA ILE A 136 9.42 -8.50 17.09
C ILE A 136 8.03 -9.13 17.24
N ILE A 137 7.05 -8.30 17.61
CA ILE A 137 5.64 -8.69 17.62
C ILE A 137 4.99 -8.24 16.31
N PHE A 138 4.24 -9.13 15.66
CA PHE A 138 3.45 -8.77 14.48
C PHE A 138 2.05 -8.33 14.88
N ARG A 139 1.63 -7.15 14.42
CA ARG A 139 0.29 -6.59 14.67
C ARG A 139 -0.41 -6.25 13.36
N GLU A 140 -1.54 -6.90 13.11
CA GLU A 140 -2.40 -6.57 11.98
C GLU A 140 -3.52 -5.63 12.43
N VAL A 141 -3.68 -4.51 11.74
CA VAL A 141 -4.71 -3.51 11.99
C VAL A 141 -5.66 -3.48 10.82
N LYS A 142 -6.97 -3.44 11.08
CA LYS A 142 -8.00 -3.23 10.05
C LYS A 142 -8.28 -1.75 9.86
#